data_AF-A0A3B0Z0L7-F1
#
_entry.id   AF-A0A3B0Z0L7-F1
#
_cell.length_a   1.000
_cell.length_b   1.000
_cell.length_c   1.000
_cell.angle_alpha   90.00
_cell.angle_beta   90.00
_cell.angle_gamma   90.00
#
_symmetry.space_group_name_H-M   'P 1'
#
loop_
_entity.id
_entity.type
_entity.pdbx_description
1 polymer ?
#
loop_
_entity_poly.entity_id
_entity_poly.type
_entity_poly.pdbx_seq_one_letter_code
_entity_poly.pdbx_strand_id
1 'polypeptide(L)'
;EISFGQLLLRLFQTARRFDMEIQPQLVLLQKTLLNIEGLGRQLYPDLDLWQTAKPFLERWMSEQVGARAFLGRMKHSFPEWSERMPEIPALMHRTLQQASEGKLRVQWESKELENLRRQMQHSSQRTIYAILGSGFLISASVIYGLDGYTPAMLGNAPLLTWILGGISVVLFLAAWESD
;
A
#
# COMPACT_ATOMS: atom_id res chain seq x y z
N GLU A 1 8.04 -7.64 -49.54
CA GLU A 1 8.64 -8.75 -48.78
C GLU A 1 8.76 -8.34 -47.32
N ILE A 2 8.23 -9.13 -46.39
CA ILE A 2 8.46 -8.91 -44.96
C ILE A 2 9.55 -9.89 -44.55
N SER A 3 10.75 -9.39 -44.22
CA SER A 3 11.80 -10.26 -43.67
C SER A 3 11.41 -10.70 -42.26
N PHE A 4 11.55 -12.00 -41.99
CA PHE A 4 11.33 -12.59 -40.67
C PHE A 4 12.20 -11.92 -39.59
N GLY A 5 13.46 -11.60 -39.93
CA GLY A 5 14.36 -10.84 -39.07
C GLY A 5 13.85 -9.46 -38.64
N GLN A 6 13.16 -8.74 -39.53
CA GLN A 6 12.57 -7.43 -39.20
C GLN A 6 11.40 -7.53 -38.22
N LEU A 7 10.55 -8.56 -38.36
CA LEU A 7 9.49 -8.82 -37.40
C LEU A 7 10.08 -9.11 -36.02
N LEU A 8 11.10 -9.96 -35.95
CA LEU A 8 11.75 -10.32 -34.70
C LEU A 8 12.38 -9.09 -34.04
N LEU A 9 13.11 -8.26 -34.80
CA LEU A 9 13.66 -6.99 -34.32
C LEU A 9 12.58 -6.08 -33.71
N ARG A 10 11.42 -5.97 -34.35
CA ARG A 10 10.29 -5.18 -33.85
C ARG A 10 9.72 -5.73 -32.54
N LEU A 11 9.63 -7.05 -32.39
CA LEU A 11 9.17 -7.67 -31.15
C LEU A 11 10.08 -7.33 -29.97
N PHE A 12 11.40 -7.43 -30.16
CA PHE A 12 12.38 -7.07 -29.12
C PHE A 12 12.42 -5.58 -28.82
N GLN A 13 12.29 -4.72 -29.84
CA GLN A 13 12.15 -3.27 -29.64
C GLN A 13 10.89 -2.93 -28.85
N THR A 14 9.78 -3.62 -29.13
CA THR A 14 8.52 -3.45 -28.38
C THR A 14 8.70 -3.91 -26.94
N ALA A 15 9.30 -5.08 -26.71
CA ALA A 15 9.60 -5.57 -25.36
C ALA A 15 10.44 -4.56 -24.55
N ARG A 16 11.50 -3.98 -25.16
CA ARG A 16 12.29 -2.91 -24.52
C ARG A 16 11.48 -1.66 -24.21
N ARG A 17 10.54 -1.29 -25.08
CA ARG A 17 9.68 -0.11 -24.87
C ARG A 17 8.76 -0.28 -23.65
N PHE A 18 8.43 -1.52 -23.29
CA PHE A 18 7.69 -1.86 -22.08
C PHE A 18 8.60 -2.20 -20.89
N ASP A 19 9.85 -1.74 -20.91
CA ASP A 19 10.86 -1.96 -19.87
C ASP A 19 11.08 -3.44 -19.51
N MET A 20 10.82 -4.36 -20.46
CA MET A 20 11.11 -5.78 -20.27
C MET A 20 12.61 -6.01 -20.43
N GLU A 21 13.22 -6.66 -19.44
CA GLU A 21 14.61 -7.10 -19.54
C GLU A 21 14.75 -8.18 -20.62
N ILE A 22 15.46 -7.87 -21.70
CA ILE A 22 15.75 -8.86 -22.74
C ILE A 22 16.87 -9.77 -22.24
N GLN A 23 16.54 -11.03 -22.06
CA GLN A 23 17.51 -12.06 -21.72
C GLN A 23 18.53 -12.30 -22.84
N PRO A 24 19.83 -12.50 -22.55
CA PRO A 24 20.87 -12.74 -23.54
C PRO A 24 20.58 -13.93 -24.49
N GLN A 25 19.89 -14.96 -24.01
CA GLN A 25 19.51 -16.14 -24.79
C GLN A 25 18.55 -15.78 -25.93
N LEU A 26 17.65 -14.83 -25.70
CA LEU A 26 16.71 -14.34 -26.70
C LEU A 26 17.45 -13.56 -27.80
N VAL A 27 18.48 -12.77 -27.44
CA VAL A 27 19.36 -12.09 -28.40
C VAL A 27 20.15 -13.09 -29.24
N LEU A 28 20.64 -14.18 -28.63
CA LEU A 28 21.35 -15.23 -29.35
C LEU A 28 20.43 -15.97 -30.33
N LEU A 29 19.21 -16.31 -29.92
CA LEU A 29 18.19 -16.91 -30.80
C LEU A 29 17.92 -16.01 -32.02
N GLN A 30 17.78 -14.70 -31.80
CA GLN A 30 17.62 -13.74 -32.89
C GLN A 30 18.81 -13.77 -33.86
N LYS A 31 20.06 -13.80 -33.35
CA LYS A 31 21.25 -13.92 -34.19
C LYS A 31 21.27 -15.23 -34.98
N THR A 32 20.92 -16.35 -34.35
CA THR A 32 20.84 -17.65 -35.02
C THR A 32 19.79 -17.65 -36.12
N LEU A 33 18.60 -17.09 -35.87
CA LEU A 33 17.53 -17.00 -36.87
C LEU A 33 17.92 -16.10 -38.05
N LEU A 34 18.58 -14.97 -37.81
CA LEU A 34 19.12 -14.11 -38.87
C LEU A 34 20.21 -14.82 -39.69
N ASN A 35 21.09 -15.57 -39.04
CA ASN A 35 22.12 -16.36 -39.73
C ASN A 35 21.49 -17.45 -40.61
N ILE A 36 20.47 -18.16 -40.10
CA ILE A 36 19.73 -19.16 -40.87
C ILE A 36 18.99 -18.51 -42.05
N GLU A 37 18.42 -17.31 -41.90
CA GLU A 37 17.84 -16.54 -43.02
C GLU A 37 18.89 -16.21 -44.08
N GLY A 38 20.07 -15.76 -43.65
CA GLY A 38 21.19 -15.45 -44.53
C GLY A 38 21.65 -16.68 -45.33
N LEU A 39 21.89 -17.81 -44.64
CA LEU A 39 22.26 -19.08 -45.27
C LEU A 39 21.15 -19.62 -46.17
N GLY A 40 19.89 -19.53 -45.73
CA GLY A 40 18.73 -19.97 -46.50
C GLY A 40 18.58 -19.19 -47.81
N ARG A 41 18.78 -17.87 -47.80
CA ARG A 41 18.77 -17.03 -49.01
C ARG A 41 19.97 -17.25 -49.93
N GLN A 42 21.13 -17.65 -49.39
CA GLN A 42 22.28 -18.05 -50.22
C GLN A 42 21.98 -19.33 -51.01
N LEU A 43 21.22 -20.26 -50.42
CA LEU A 43 20.89 -21.53 -51.04
C LEU A 43 19.62 -21.44 -51.93
N TYR A 44 18.63 -20.66 -51.51
CA TYR A 44 17.38 -20.41 -52.20
C TYR A 44 17.07 -18.90 -52.18
N PRO A 45 17.43 -18.15 -53.24
CA PRO A 45 17.33 -16.68 -53.27
C PRO A 45 15.91 -16.15 -53.02
N ASP A 46 14.90 -16.89 -53.46
CA ASP A 46 13.48 -16.51 -53.36
C ASP A 46 12.81 -17.02 -52.07
N LEU A 47 13.59 -17.54 -51.10
CA LEU A 47 13.05 -18.10 -49.85
C LEU A 47 12.47 -17.02 -48.93
N ASP A 48 11.15 -17.04 -48.76
CA ASP A 48 10.45 -16.26 -47.73
C ASP A 48 10.26 -17.11 -46.45
N LEU A 49 11.15 -16.90 -45.46
CA LEU A 49 11.06 -17.59 -44.17
C LEU A 49 9.78 -17.26 -43.40
N TRP A 50 9.19 -16.07 -43.58
CA TRP A 50 7.96 -15.70 -42.88
C TRP A 50 6.79 -16.55 -43.36
N GLN A 51 6.63 -16.70 -44.68
CA GLN A 51 5.57 -17.55 -45.24
C GLN A 51 5.70 -19.01 -44.78
N THR A 52 6.94 -19.51 -44.72
CA THR A 52 7.21 -20.88 -44.29
C THR A 52 6.93 -21.09 -42.80
N ALA A 53 7.29 -20.12 -41.94
CA ALA A 53 7.15 -20.23 -40.49
C ALA A 53 5.74 -19.87 -39.96
N LYS A 54 5.00 -19.01 -40.65
CA LYS A 54 3.65 -18.55 -40.28
C LYS A 54 2.70 -19.66 -39.83
N PRO A 55 2.50 -20.77 -40.57
CA PRO A 55 1.55 -21.81 -40.16
C PRO A 55 1.95 -22.52 -38.85
N PHE A 56 3.25 -22.56 -38.53
CA PHE A 56 3.72 -23.12 -37.26
C PHE A 56 3.45 -22.18 -36.11
N LEU A 57 3.70 -20.87 -36.29
CA LEU A 57 3.42 -19.84 -35.29
C LEU A 57 1.92 -19.73 -34.99
N GLU A 58 1.06 -19.75 -36.01
CA GLU A 58 -0.39 -19.69 -35.83
C GLU A 58 -0.94 -20.89 -35.04
N ARG A 59 -0.47 -22.11 -35.38
CA ARG A 59 -0.83 -23.31 -34.62
C ARG A 59 -0.38 -23.22 -33.17
N TRP A 60 0.89 -22.87 -32.93
CA TRP A 60 1.43 -22.73 -31.58
C TRP A 60 0.70 -21.66 -30.76
N MET A 61 0.42 -20.49 -31.33
CA MET A 61 -0.36 -19.45 -30.65
C MET A 61 -1.76 -19.93 -30.28
N SER A 62 -2.43 -20.69 -31.17
CA SER A 62 -3.76 -21.23 -30.91
C SER A 62 -3.77 -22.24 -29.76
N GLU A 63 -2.68 -22.99 -29.60
CA GLU A 63 -2.46 -23.96 -28.53
C GLU A 63 -2.13 -23.32 -27.19
N GLN A 64 -1.52 -22.12 -27.19
CA GLN A 64 -1.09 -21.43 -25.98
C GLN A 64 -2.13 -20.43 -25.44
N VAL A 65 -2.70 -19.60 -26.33
CA VAL A 65 -3.54 -18.42 -26.00
C VAL A 65 -5.02 -18.66 -26.31
N GLY A 66 -5.38 -19.72 -27.04
CA GLY A 66 -6.75 -19.96 -27.51
C GLY A 66 -7.71 -20.58 -26.46
N ALA A 67 -9.00 -20.55 -26.79
CA ALA A 67 -10.04 -21.24 -26.01
C ALA A 67 -9.79 -22.76 -25.87
N ARG A 68 -9.18 -23.39 -26.90
CA ARG A 68 -8.72 -24.77 -26.84
C ARG A 68 -7.66 -25.00 -25.77
N ALA A 69 -6.71 -24.06 -25.62
CA ALA A 69 -5.70 -24.09 -24.58
C ALA A 69 -6.35 -24.05 -23.19
N PHE A 70 -7.32 -23.16 -23.00
CA PHE A 70 -8.06 -23.02 -21.75
C PHE A 70 -8.86 -24.29 -21.41
N LEU A 71 -9.61 -24.85 -22.37
CA LEU A 71 -10.33 -26.11 -22.19
C LEU A 71 -9.38 -27.28 -21.91
N GLY A 72 -8.23 -27.32 -22.59
CA GLY A 72 -7.18 -28.31 -22.35
C GLY A 72 -6.64 -28.24 -20.92
N ARG A 73 -6.31 -27.02 -20.45
CA ARG A 73 -5.88 -26.78 -19.06
C ARG A 73 -6.97 -27.17 -18.06
N MET A 74 -8.21 -26.75 -18.29
CA MET A 74 -9.34 -27.09 -17.42
C MET A 74 -9.55 -28.61 -17.34
N LYS A 75 -9.47 -29.33 -18.48
CA LYS A 75 -9.60 -30.79 -18.51
C LYS A 75 -8.48 -31.48 -17.73
N HIS A 76 -7.25 -30.97 -17.80
CA HIS A 76 -6.12 -31.51 -17.03
C HIS A 76 -6.26 -31.25 -15.52
N SER A 77 -6.76 -30.07 -15.13
CA SER A 77 -7.00 -29.71 -13.72
C SER A 77 -8.33 -30.20 -13.15
N PHE A 78 -9.20 -30.79 -13.98
CA PHE A 78 -10.53 -31.26 -13.58
C PHE A 78 -10.52 -32.32 -12.47
N PRO A 79 -9.62 -33.34 -12.48
CA PRO A 79 -9.59 -34.35 -11.41
C PRO A 79 -9.32 -33.74 -10.03
N GLU A 80 -8.34 -32.84 -9.94
CA GLU A 80 -8.00 -32.14 -8.69
C GLU A 80 -9.14 -31.23 -8.19
N TRP A 81 -9.87 -30.61 -9.12
CA TRP A 81 -11.05 -29.81 -8.79
C TRP A 81 -12.23 -30.66 -8.30
N SER A 82 -12.44 -31.83 -8.90
CA SER A 82 -13.54 -32.73 -8.54
C SER A 82 -13.45 -33.22 -7.10
N GLU A 83 -12.24 -33.39 -6.57
CA GLU A 83 -12.05 -33.81 -5.17
C GLU A 83 -12.39 -32.70 -4.17
N ARG A 84 -12.19 -31.43 -4.54
CA ARG A 84 -12.40 -30.27 -3.64
C ARG A 84 -13.77 -29.60 -3.79
N MET A 85 -14.44 -29.81 -4.93
CA MET A 85 -15.75 -29.21 -5.24
C MET A 85 -16.84 -29.49 -4.18
N PRO A 86 -16.92 -30.68 -3.55
CA PRO A 86 -17.93 -30.97 -2.53
C PRO A 86 -17.83 -30.10 -1.27
N GLU A 87 -16.68 -29.49 -0.98
CA GLU A 87 -16.46 -28.67 0.22
C GLU A 87 -16.97 -27.23 0.07
N ILE A 88 -17.09 -26.74 -1.17
CA ILE A 88 -17.47 -25.35 -1.47
C ILE A 88 -18.87 -25.00 -0.96
N PRO A 89 -19.93 -25.81 -1.20
CA PRO A 89 -21.27 -25.48 -0.70
C PRO A 89 -21.32 -25.41 0.82
N ALA A 90 -20.58 -26.28 1.51
CA ALA A 90 -20.52 -26.28 2.97
C ALA A 90 -19.83 -25.02 3.50
N LEU A 91 -18.72 -24.59 2.87
CA LEU A 91 -18.05 -23.35 3.23
C LEU A 91 -18.95 -22.14 2.97
N MET A 92 -19.58 -22.07 1.80
CA MET A 92 -20.47 -20.99 1.43
C MET A 92 -21.69 -20.92 2.35
N HIS A 93 -22.30 -22.05 2.69
CA HIS A 93 -23.40 -22.09 3.65
C HIS A 93 -22.97 -21.60 5.04
N ARG A 94 -21.82 -22.04 5.54
CA ARG A 94 -21.28 -21.56 6.82
C ARG A 94 -21.00 -20.07 6.81
N THR A 95 -20.39 -19.53 5.74
CA THR A 95 -20.10 -18.10 5.60
C THR A 95 -21.37 -17.27 5.50
N LEU A 96 -22.35 -17.71 4.71
CA LEU A 96 -23.66 -17.04 4.59
C LEU A 96 -24.45 -17.11 5.90
N GLN A 97 -24.39 -18.22 6.61
CA GLN A 97 -25.03 -18.36 7.91
C GLN A 97 -24.38 -17.44 8.94
N GLN A 98 -23.05 -17.39 9.02
CA GLN A 98 -22.32 -16.45 9.87
C GLN A 98 -22.61 -14.98 9.51
N ALA A 99 -22.77 -14.67 8.22
CA ALA A 99 -23.19 -13.35 7.76
C ALA A 99 -24.61 -13.00 8.23
N SER A 100 -25.55 -13.94 8.07
CA SER A 100 -26.96 -13.76 8.47
C SER A 100 -27.13 -13.63 9.98
N GLU A 101 -26.31 -14.33 10.77
CA GLU A 101 -26.32 -14.27 12.23
C GLU A 101 -25.55 -13.05 12.77
N GLY A 102 -25.03 -12.17 11.90
CA GLY A 102 -24.23 -11.01 12.29
C GLY A 102 -22.91 -11.37 12.96
N LYS A 103 -22.50 -12.65 12.88
CA LYS A 103 -21.27 -13.20 13.49
C LYS A 103 -20.05 -13.05 12.61
N LEU A 104 -20.19 -12.38 11.47
CA LEU A 104 -19.06 -12.04 10.60
C LEU A 104 -18.18 -11.02 11.32
N ARG A 105 -17.30 -11.55 12.17
CA ARG A 105 -16.25 -10.79 12.84
C ARG A 105 -15.27 -10.37 11.77
N VAL A 106 -15.56 -9.26 11.10
CA VAL A 106 -14.56 -8.56 10.32
C VAL A 106 -13.54 -8.09 11.34
N GLN A 107 -12.42 -8.81 11.44
CA GLN A 107 -11.26 -8.38 12.21
C GLN A 107 -10.69 -7.16 11.50
N TRP A 108 -11.34 -6.01 11.67
CA TRP A 108 -10.71 -4.72 11.43
C TRP A 108 -9.60 -4.63 12.47
N GLU A 109 -8.37 -4.98 12.08
CA GLU A 109 -7.18 -4.83 12.91
C GLU A 109 -7.01 -3.33 13.17
N SER A 110 -7.65 -2.86 14.24
CA SER A 110 -7.92 -1.46 14.54
C SER A 110 -6.69 -0.76 15.13
N LYS A 111 -5.51 -1.02 14.57
CA LYS A 111 -4.27 -0.32 14.95
C LYS A 111 -4.45 1.19 14.92
N GLU A 112 -5.24 1.68 13.96
CA GLU A 112 -5.57 3.10 13.83
C GLU A 112 -6.48 3.60 14.96
N LEU A 113 -7.51 2.86 15.36
CA LEU A 113 -8.39 3.27 16.48
C LEU A 113 -7.67 3.17 17.83
N GLU A 114 -6.79 2.19 18.01
CA GLU A 114 -6.00 2.07 19.23
C GLU A 114 -4.96 3.20 19.32
N ASN A 115 -4.34 3.58 18.21
CA ASN A 115 -3.46 4.74 18.14
C ASN A 115 -4.22 6.06 18.39
N LEU A 116 -5.44 6.22 17.84
CA LEU A 116 -6.27 7.40 18.06
C LEU A 116 -6.66 7.55 19.55
N ARG A 117 -7.02 6.43 20.19
CA ARG A 117 -7.38 6.40 21.61
C ARG A 117 -6.17 6.73 22.51
N ARG A 118 -4.99 6.20 22.20
CA ARG A 118 -3.75 6.50 22.93
C ARG A 118 -3.36 7.97 22.79
N GLN A 119 -3.48 8.56 21.59
CA GLN A 119 -3.22 9.99 21.38
C GLN A 119 -4.18 10.90 22.16
N MET A 120 -5.47 10.54 22.23
CA MET A 120 -6.44 11.32 23.03
C MET A 120 -6.11 11.34 24.52
N GLN A 121 -5.61 10.22 25.08
CA GLN A 121 -5.33 10.11 26.51
C GLN A 121 -4.14 10.98 26.94
N HIS A 122 -3.10 11.10 26.12
CA HIS A 122 -1.96 11.98 26.41
C HIS A 122 -2.29 13.46 26.23
N SER A 123 -3.14 13.83 25.26
CA SER A 123 -3.48 15.24 25.02
C SER A 123 -4.39 15.84 26.10
N SER A 124 -5.25 15.05 26.73
CA SER A 124 -6.27 15.57 27.66
C SER A 124 -5.69 16.22 28.92
N GLN A 125 -4.58 15.69 29.46
CA GLN A 125 -4.00 16.22 30.70
C GLN A 125 -3.35 17.59 30.47
N ARG A 126 -2.64 17.75 29.34
CA ARG A 126 -2.03 19.02 28.93
C ARG A 126 -3.06 20.13 28.73
N THR A 127 -4.20 19.82 28.11
CA THR A 127 -5.28 20.81 27.90
C THR A 127 -5.89 21.27 29.23
N ILE A 128 -6.11 20.37 30.19
CA ILE A 128 -6.68 20.71 31.50
C ILE A 128 -5.73 21.62 32.29
N TYR A 129 -4.44 21.30 32.34
CA TYR A 129 -3.46 22.13 33.05
C TYR A 129 -3.25 23.50 32.38
N ALA A 130 -3.29 23.58 31.05
CA ALA A 130 -3.21 24.86 30.34
C ALA A 130 -4.41 25.77 30.64
N ILE A 131 -5.62 25.20 30.68
CA ILE A 131 -6.84 25.95 31.04
C ILE A 131 -6.77 26.43 32.49
N LEU A 132 -6.43 25.55 33.43
CA LEU A 132 -6.29 25.92 34.84
C LEU A 132 -5.20 26.98 35.04
N GLY A 133 -4.03 26.82 34.44
CA GLY A 133 -2.93 27.79 34.51
C GLY A 133 -3.32 29.16 33.97
N SER A 134 -4.00 29.22 32.81
CA SER A 134 -4.48 30.49 32.26
C SER A 134 -5.52 31.19 33.16
N GLY A 135 -6.42 30.43 33.79
CA GLY A 135 -7.38 30.97 34.77
C GLY A 135 -6.69 31.55 36.01
N PHE A 136 -5.67 30.87 36.53
CA PHE A 136 -4.87 31.37 37.66
C PHE A 136 -4.06 32.62 37.31
N LEU A 137 -3.49 32.70 36.10
CA LEU A 137 -2.78 33.90 35.63
C LEU A 137 -3.71 35.12 35.55
N ILE A 138 -4.91 34.94 35.01
CA ILE A 138 -5.93 36.01 34.95
C ILE A 138 -6.31 36.43 36.37
N SER A 139 -6.55 35.47 37.27
CA SER A 139 -6.86 35.76 38.67
C SER A 139 -5.74 36.53 39.39
N ALA A 140 -4.48 36.16 39.17
CA ALA A 140 -3.33 36.86 39.76
C ALA A 140 -3.17 38.28 39.20
N SER A 141 -3.40 38.45 37.89
CA SER A 141 -3.36 39.77 37.23
C SER A 141 -4.46 40.70 37.74
N VAL A 142 -5.67 40.19 37.96
CA VAL A 142 -6.79 40.96 38.53
C VAL A 142 -6.51 41.38 39.96
N ILE A 143 -5.94 40.49 40.79
CA ILE A 143 -5.58 40.82 42.17
C ILE A 143 -4.46 41.87 42.22
N TYR A 144 -3.47 41.80 41.33
CA TYR A 144 -2.42 42.81 41.23
C TYR A 144 -2.95 44.16 40.72
N GLY A 145 -3.96 44.16 39.83
CA GLY A 145 -4.59 45.38 39.32
C GLY A 145 -5.56 46.05 40.30
N LEU A 146 -6.05 45.34 41.31
CA LEU A 146 -6.94 45.85 42.36
C LEU A 146 -6.13 46.16 43.62
N ASP A 147 -5.30 47.20 43.54
CA ASP A 147 -4.55 47.71 44.68
C ASP A 147 -5.52 48.37 45.68
N GLY A 148 -5.64 47.82 46.91
CA GLY A 148 -6.45 48.47 47.95
C GLY A 148 -6.87 47.68 49.19
N TYR A 149 -6.81 46.35 49.23
CA TYR A 149 -7.32 45.58 50.40
C TYR A 149 -6.54 44.29 50.72
N THR A 150 -5.25 44.33 51.04
CA THR A 150 -4.60 43.21 51.78
C THR A 150 -3.42 43.67 52.65
N PRO A 151 -3.33 43.28 53.96
CA PRO A 151 -2.34 43.84 54.90
C PRO A 151 -0.98 43.13 54.94
N ALA A 152 -0.78 42.05 54.18
CA ALA A 152 0.46 41.27 54.19
C ALA A 152 1.25 41.50 52.89
N MET A 153 2.12 42.51 52.91
CA MET A 153 3.04 42.86 51.83
C MET A 153 4.42 42.25 52.09
N LEU A 154 5.01 41.60 51.08
CA LEU A 154 6.40 41.15 51.10
C LEU A 154 7.06 41.72 49.84
N GLY A 155 7.70 42.88 50.02
CA GLY A 155 8.09 43.79 48.93
C GLY A 155 6.92 44.66 48.42
N ASN A 156 7.00 45.11 47.15
CA ASN A 156 6.00 45.95 46.47
C ASN A 156 4.75 45.18 45.95
N ALA A 157 4.51 43.96 46.42
CA ALA A 157 3.37 43.16 46.01
C ALA A 157 2.82 42.33 47.20
N PRO A 158 1.50 42.04 47.21
CA PRO A 158 0.89 41.18 48.21
C PRO A 158 1.52 39.77 48.23
N LEU A 159 1.68 39.18 49.42
CA LEU A 159 2.18 37.81 49.61
C LEU A 159 1.38 36.77 48.83
N LEU A 160 0.08 37.02 48.67
CA LEU A 160 -0.86 36.12 48.00
C LEU A 160 -0.59 36.04 46.49
N THR A 161 -0.07 37.12 45.89
CA THR A 161 0.34 37.16 44.47
C THR A 161 1.56 36.30 44.22
N TRP A 162 2.53 36.29 45.14
CA TRP A 162 3.69 35.41 45.06
C TRP A 162 3.32 33.93 45.21
N ILE A 163 2.40 33.60 46.12
CA ILE A 163 1.91 32.23 46.31
C ILE A 163 1.15 31.75 45.07
N LEU A 164 0.23 32.56 44.54
CA LEU A 164 -0.53 32.21 43.33
C LEU A 164 0.35 32.15 42.09
N GLY A 165 1.28 33.09 41.93
CA GLY A 165 2.26 33.09 40.83
C GLY A 165 3.18 31.87 40.89
N GLY A 166 3.65 31.50 42.08
CA GLY A 166 4.44 30.29 42.29
C GLY A 166 3.67 29.02 41.94
N ILE A 167 2.41 28.91 42.38
CA ILE A 167 1.52 27.79 42.03
C ILE A 167 1.29 27.74 40.51
N SER A 168 1.11 28.89 39.86
CA SER A 168 0.95 28.97 38.40
C SER A 168 2.19 28.49 37.65
N VAL A 169 3.39 28.85 38.09
CA VAL A 169 4.64 28.43 37.46
C VAL A 169 4.87 26.93 37.66
N VAL A 170 4.57 26.39 38.85
CA VAL A 170 4.68 24.96 39.13
C VAL A 170 3.69 24.15 38.28
N LEU A 171 2.44 24.60 38.15
CA LEU A 171 1.45 23.95 37.28
C LEU A 171 1.82 24.05 35.79
N PHE A 172 2.44 25.16 35.37
CA PHE A 172 2.90 25.33 33.99
C PHE A 172 4.11 24.44 33.67
N LEU A 173 5.06 24.31 34.60
CA LEU A 173 6.20 23.40 34.46
C LEU A 173 5.76 21.93 34.48
N ALA A 174 4.84 21.56 35.38
CA ALA A 174 4.26 20.21 35.41
C ALA A 174 3.49 19.86 34.13
N ALA A 175 2.94 20.85 33.42
CA ALA A 175 2.31 20.64 32.11
C ALA A 175 3.31 20.46 30.95
N TRP A 176 4.58 20.86 31.16
CA TRP A 176 5.65 20.75 30.17
C TRP A 176 6.53 19.51 30.39
N GLU A 177 6.62 19.00 31.61
CA GLU A 177 7.51 17.88 31.99
C GLU A 177 6.93 16.48 31.68
N SER A 178 5.75 16.38 31.06
CA SER A 178 5.09 15.11 30.73
C SER A 178 5.34 14.63 29.29
N ASP A 179 6.39 15.13 28.62
CA ASP A 179 6.90 14.71 27.31
C ASP A 179 8.34 14.16 27.49
#